data_AF-A0A1H6YPU5-F1
#
_entry.id   AF-A0A1H6YPU5-F1
#
_cell.length_a   1.000
_cell.length_b   1.000
_cell.length_c   1.000
_cell.angle_alpha   90.00
_cell.angle_beta   90.00
_cell.angle_gamma   90.00
#
_symmetry.space_group_name_H-M   'P 1'
#
loop_
_entity.id
_entity.type
_entity.pdbx_description
1 polymer ?
#
loop_
_entity_poly.entity_id
_entity_poly.type
_entity_poly.pdbx_seq_one_letter_code
_entity_poly.pdbx_strand_id
1 'polypeptide(L)'
;MNKNKEIELKLQVMDEHVWPMIVMYIKNLRGVKHSDKIHLRANYFDTVDERLSKARLSYRVRRENDVWIATIKGDGSSLGGLHSRMEINVPVYSSKPDLSVFQANDIHKKILQVLDGGVLEGIVQTDFEREALLFEQNETWIEIALDQGSIIVADKKSPILEVELELKKGKAAELLSLGAQLAGQFPLRIESKSKLFRGLILAGRAKEKPISFLDSSNPLYYVYELLDLISQEWTEEKQVDSRQHLKILAGLLSYRQQIIGVEIELQEIYNKLNETGKYDRQKYMFSLLQIWKNMIL
;
A
#
# COMPACT_ATOMS: atom_id res chain seq x y z
N MET A 1 8.75 -10.00 23.68
CA MET A 1 9.22 -9.34 22.44
C MET A 1 7.99 -8.83 21.71
N ASN A 2 7.93 -7.51 21.44
CA ASN A 2 6.74 -6.86 20.90
C ASN A 2 6.46 -7.36 19.48
N LYS A 3 5.36 -8.09 19.30
CA LYS A 3 4.74 -8.28 17.99
C LYS A 3 4.23 -6.91 17.56
N ASN A 4 4.99 -6.19 16.74
CA ASN A 4 4.46 -4.99 16.10
C ASN A 4 3.62 -5.46 14.91
N LYS A 5 2.30 -5.37 15.07
CA LYS A 5 1.37 -5.44 13.95
C LYS A 5 1.40 -4.07 13.29
N GLU A 6 2.07 -3.98 12.15
CA GLU A 6 2.11 -2.74 11.39
C GLU A 6 0.77 -2.55 10.67
N ILE A 7 0.35 -1.30 10.52
CA ILE A 7 -0.80 -0.91 9.69
C ILE A 7 -0.28 0.13 8.70
N GLU A 8 -0.27 -0.22 7.41
CA GLU A 8 0.22 0.66 6.34
C GLU A 8 -0.84 0.82 5.23
N LEU A 9 -0.98 2.03 4.68
CA LEU A 9 -1.68 2.30 3.42
C LEU A 9 -0.63 2.67 2.37
N LYS A 10 -0.71 2.04 1.20
CA LYS A 10 0.21 2.32 0.09
C LYS A 10 -0.51 2.94 -1.09
N LEU A 11 0.08 4.03 -1.60
CA LEU A 11 -0.42 4.79 -2.72
C LEU A 11 0.67 4.86 -3.80
N GLN A 12 0.44 4.22 -4.95
CA GLN A 12 1.28 4.38 -6.13
C GLN A 12 1.00 5.74 -6.78
N VAL A 13 2.07 6.44 -7.14
CA VAL A 13 2.01 7.66 -7.94
C VAL A 13 1.91 7.25 -9.41
N MET A 14 0.85 7.69 -10.07
CA MET A 14 0.52 7.25 -11.43
C MET A 14 1.14 8.15 -12.51
N ASP A 15 1.51 9.38 -12.16
CA ASP A 15 2.21 10.33 -13.03
C ASP A 15 3.47 10.85 -12.33
N GLU A 16 4.64 10.55 -12.88
CA GLU A 16 5.91 10.96 -12.28
C GLU A 16 6.13 12.48 -12.30
N HIS A 17 5.50 13.20 -13.22
CA HIS A 17 5.65 14.65 -13.34
C HIS A 17 5.06 15.40 -12.13
N VAL A 18 4.10 14.80 -11.42
CA VAL A 18 3.52 15.39 -10.22
C VAL A 18 4.31 15.10 -8.95
N TRP A 19 5.33 14.25 -9.00
CA TRP A 19 6.10 13.85 -7.83
C TRP A 19 6.68 15.04 -7.04
N PRO A 20 7.31 16.06 -7.67
CA PRO A 20 7.80 17.22 -6.93
C PRO A 20 6.69 17.99 -6.20
N MET A 21 5.49 18.05 -6.79
CA MET A 21 4.33 18.69 -6.17
C MET A 21 3.80 17.89 -4.99
N ILE A 22 3.76 16.56 -5.08
CA ILE A 22 3.39 15.66 -3.98
C ILE A 22 4.36 15.84 -2.80
N VAL A 23 5.67 15.77 -3.07
CA VAL A 23 6.73 15.94 -2.05
C VAL A 23 6.58 17.30 -1.37
N MET A 24 6.42 18.38 -2.15
CA MET A 24 6.26 19.73 -1.63
C MET A 24 4.97 19.88 -0.80
N TYR A 25 3.85 19.32 -1.26
CA TYR A 25 2.59 19.37 -0.54
C TYR A 25 2.69 18.68 0.83
N ILE A 26 3.22 17.44 0.84
CA ILE A 26 3.40 16.65 2.06
C ILE A 26 4.28 17.39 3.06
N LYS A 27 5.42 17.95 2.62
CA LYS A 27 6.32 18.72 3.50
C LYS A 27 5.69 19.96 4.11
N ASN A 28 4.69 20.54 3.44
CA ASN A 28 3.97 21.73 3.91
C ASN A 28 2.70 21.39 4.70
N LEU A 29 2.37 20.11 4.91
CA LEU A 29 1.26 19.72 5.75
C LEU A 29 1.50 20.17 7.20
N ARG A 30 0.48 20.78 7.79
CA ARG A 30 0.49 21.08 9.23
C ARG A 30 0.59 19.77 10.02
N GLY A 31 1.58 19.68 10.89
CA GLY A 31 1.81 18.48 11.72
C GLY A 31 3.04 17.66 11.30
N VAL A 32 3.65 17.95 10.14
CA VAL A 32 4.95 17.36 9.78
C VAL A 32 6.06 17.96 10.64
N LYS A 33 6.91 17.10 11.21
CA LYS A 33 7.94 17.50 12.19
C LYS A 33 9.37 17.39 11.69
N HIS A 34 9.70 16.28 11.05
CA HIS A 34 11.06 15.98 10.57
C HIS A 34 10.99 15.27 9.22
N SER A 35 12.11 15.28 8.50
CA SER A 35 12.30 14.59 7.24
C SER A 35 13.70 14.01 7.20
N ASP A 36 13.80 12.70 7.01
CA ASP A 36 15.08 11.99 6.88
C ASP A 36 15.14 11.27 5.54
N LYS A 37 16.29 11.39 4.85
CA LYS A 37 16.55 10.65 3.62
C LYS A 37 17.37 9.41 3.91
N ILE A 38 16.94 8.29 3.37
CA ILE A 38 17.54 6.98 3.59
C ILE A 38 17.63 6.27 2.25
N HIS A 39 18.84 5.83 1.90
CA HIS A 39 19.03 4.96 0.76
C HIS A 39 18.80 3.50 1.18
N LEU A 40 17.87 2.83 0.49
CA LEU A 40 17.38 1.50 0.84
C LEU A 40 17.65 0.51 -0.30
N ARG A 41 18.53 -0.47 -0.03
CA ARG A 41 18.79 -1.59 -0.94
C ARG A 41 18.44 -2.90 -0.28
N ALA A 42 17.59 -3.72 -0.88
CA ALA A 42 17.21 -5.01 -0.31
C ALA A 42 17.32 -6.15 -1.31
N ASN A 43 17.77 -7.30 -0.81
CA ASN A 43 17.69 -8.58 -1.50
C ASN A 43 16.61 -9.42 -0.81
N TYR A 44 15.62 -9.84 -1.58
CA TYR A 44 14.60 -10.79 -1.14
C TYR A 44 15.08 -12.22 -1.45
N PHE A 45 14.86 -13.11 -0.49
CA PHE A 45 15.29 -14.49 -0.59
C PHE A 45 14.09 -15.43 -0.48
N ASP A 46 14.07 -16.44 -1.34
CA ASP A 46 13.12 -17.54 -1.30
C ASP A 46 13.79 -18.78 -1.91
N THR A 47 13.10 -19.90 -1.86
CA THR A 47 13.45 -21.12 -2.58
C THR A 47 13.11 -20.99 -4.08
N VAL A 48 13.74 -21.80 -4.92
CA VAL A 48 13.48 -21.83 -6.37
C VAL A 48 12.00 -22.12 -6.69
N ASP A 49 11.32 -22.87 -5.82
CA ASP A 49 9.89 -23.18 -5.89
C ASP A 49 9.02 -22.26 -5.01
N GLU A 50 9.55 -21.14 -4.52
CA GLU A 50 8.84 -20.03 -3.89
C GLU A 50 8.03 -20.42 -2.64
N ARG A 51 8.56 -21.32 -1.81
CA ARG A 51 7.89 -21.83 -0.61
C ARG A 51 7.48 -20.73 0.35
N LEU A 52 8.32 -19.71 0.60
CA LEU A 52 7.96 -18.60 1.50
C LEU A 52 6.81 -17.79 0.91
N SER A 53 6.92 -17.40 -0.35
CA SER A 53 5.91 -16.60 -1.04
C SER A 53 4.55 -17.32 -1.11
N LYS A 54 4.55 -18.63 -1.40
CA LYS A 54 3.36 -19.50 -1.38
C LYS A 54 2.74 -19.59 0.02
N ALA A 55 3.56 -19.55 1.07
CA ALA A 55 3.12 -19.49 2.46
C ALA A 55 2.76 -18.08 2.95
N ARG A 56 2.74 -17.07 2.06
CA ARG A 56 2.51 -15.65 2.39
C ARG A 56 3.52 -15.08 3.41
N LEU A 57 4.75 -15.58 3.34
CA LEU A 57 5.90 -15.10 4.09
C LEU A 57 6.88 -14.40 3.14
N SER A 58 7.64 -13.45 3.66
CA SER A 58 8.76 -12.85 2.93
C SER A 58 9.96 -12.70 3.81
N TYR A 59 11.13 -13.02 3.26
CA TYR A 59 12.42 -12.78 3.90
C TYR A 59 13.28 -11.87 3.02
N ARG A 60 13.91 -10.87 3.64
CA ARG A 60 14.86 -9.99 2.96
C ARG A 60 16.03 -9.63 3.87
N VAL A 61 17.14 -9.28 3.25
CA VAL A 61 18.22 -8.53 3.91
C VAL A 61 18.33 -7.17 3.23
N ARG A 62 18.15 -6.11 4.00
CA ARG A 62 18.12 -4.71 3.56
C ARG A 62 19.32 -3.96 4.12
N ARG A 63 19.97 -3.16 3.30
CA ARG A 63 20.90 -2.10 3.71
C ARG A 63 20.11 -0.81 3.88
N GLU A 64 20.25 -0.20 5.05
CA GLU A 64 19.76 1.14 5.38
C GLU A 64 20.98 2.01 5.62
N ASN A 65 21.35 2.80 4.61
CA ASN A 65 22.65 3.48 4.57
C ASN A 65 23.82 2.48 4.77
N ASP A 66 24.38 2.37 5.98
CA ASP A 66 25.49 1.45 6.31
C ASP A 66 25.13 0.30 7.24
N VAL A 67 23.86 0.19 7.64
CA VAL A 67 23.39 -0.88 8.54
C VAL A 67 22.65 -1.95 7.73
N TRP A 68 22.95 -3.23 8.00
CA TRP A 68 22.19 -4.34 7.43
C TRP A 68 21.11 -4.81 8.40
N ILE A 69 19.90 -4.99 7.90
CA ILE A 69 18.73 -5.46 8.64
C ILE A 69 18.15 -6.68 7.92
N ALA A 70 18.07 -7.80 8.61
CA ALA A 70 17.29 -8.95 8.19
C ALA A 70 15.83 -8.73 8.61
N THR A 71 14.89 -8.88 7.68
CA THR A 71 13.46 -8.71 7.93
C THR A 71 12.71 -9.97 7.54
N ILE A 72 11.87 -10.46 8.44
CA ILE A 72 10.79 -11.39 8.11
C ILE A 72 9.46 -10.65 8.22
N LYS A 73 8.61 -10.82 7.20
CA LYS A 73 7.21 -10.41 7.24
C LYS A 73 6.30 -11.62 7.03
N GLY A 74 5.19 -11.68 7.77
CA GLY A 74 4.26 -12.80 7.69
C GLY A 74 2.96 -12.55 8.45
N ASP A 75 2.07 -13.55 8.43
CA ASP A 75 0.83 -13.58 9.23
C ASP A 75 -0.02 -12.32 9.08
N GLY A 76 -0.10 -11.81 7.86
CA GLY A 76 -0.80 -10.58 7.54
C GLY A 76 -2.00 -10.74 6.61
N SER A 77 -2.81 -9.69 6.60
CA SER A 77 -3.92 -9.47 5.67
C SER A 77 -3.69 -8.16 4.90
N SER A 78 -4.28 -8.05 3.72
CA SER A 78 -4.45 -6.78 3.02
C SER A 78 -5.94 -6.61 2.74
N LEU A 79 -6.51 -5.48 3.14
CA LEU A 79 -7.90 -5.12 2.86
C LEU A 79 -7.91 -3.75 2.19
N GLY A 80 -8.21 -3.70 0.89
CA GLY A 80 -8.24 -2.43 0.14
C GLY A 80 -6.93 -1.64 0.21
N GLY A 81 -5.76 -2.29 0.19
CA GLY A 81 -4.45 -1.64 0.30
C GLY A 81 -4.05 -1.20 1.71
N LEU A 82 -4.92 -1.40 2.72
CA LEU A 82 -4.53 -1.38 4.12
C LEU A 82 -3.87 -2.73 4.44
N HIS A 83 -2.55 -2.74 4.59
CA HIS A 83 -1.84 -3.93 5.00
C HIS A 83 -1.76 -3.98 6.51
N SER A 84 -1.99 -5.17 7.05
CA SER A 84 -1.64 -5.43 8.43
C SER A 84 -0.95 -6.76 8.55
N ARG A 85 0.29 -6.75 9.00
CA ARG A 85 1.15 -7.93 9.07
C ARG A 85 2.10 -7.84 10.25
N MET A 86 2.56 -9.00 10.68
CA MET A 86 3.68 -9.06 11.59
C MET A 86 4.98 -8.84 10.82
N GLU A 87 5.85 -8.04 11.42
CA GLU A 87 7.18 -7.74 10.92
C GLU A 87 8.19 -7.89 12.06
N ILE A 88 9.32 -8.54 11.75
CA ILE A 88 10.45 -8.71 12.67
C ILE A 88 11.70 -8.24 11.96
N ASN A 89 12.36 -7.24 12.53
CA ASN A 89 13.60 -6.65 12.05
C ASN A 89 14.75 -6.99 13.01
N VAL A 90 15.84 -7.53 12.49
CA VAL A 90 17.03 -7.89 13.26
C VAL A 90 18.28 -7.34 12.56
N PRO A 91 19.11 -6.52 13.23
CA PRO A 91 20.39 -6.10 12.67
C PRO A 91 21.33 -7.27 12.40
N VAL A 92 22.02 -7.24 11.27
CA VAL A 92 22.99 -8.26 10.83
C VAL A 92 24.25 -7.60 10.30
N TYR A 93 25.29 -8.40 10.04
CA TYR A 93 26.62 -7.88 9.65
C TYR A 93 26.90 -7.99 8.14
N SER A 94 26.01 -8.60 7.36
CA SER A 94 26.23 -8.78 5.92
C SER A 94 24.92 -8.86 5.14
N SER A 95 25.02 -8.82 3.81
CA SER A 95 23.91 -8.99 2.88
C SER A 95 23.46 -10.45 2.69
N LYS A 96 24.14 -11.41 3.32
CA LYS A 96 23.87 -12.84 3.14
C LYS A 96 22.63 -13.27 3.93
N PRO A 97 21.84 -14.21 3.39
CA PRO A 97 20.69 -14.76 4.11
C PRO A 97 21.17 -15.57 5.31
N ASP A 98 20.67 -15.24 6.49
CA ASP A 98 20.88 -15.97 7.74
C ASP A 98 19.58 -15.94 8.55
N LEU A 99 18.93 -17.10 8.68
CA LEU A 99 17.69 -17.24 9.44
C LEU A 99 17.92 -17.47 10.93
N SER A 100 19.13 -17.88 11.33
CA SER A 100 19.45 -18.17 12.73
C SER A 100 19.31 -16.94 13.63
N VAL A 101 19.44 -15.74 13.04
CA VAL A 101 19.24 -14.45 13.72
C VAL A 101 17.82 -14.29 14.29
N PHE A 102 16.87 -15.07 13.80
CA PHE A 102 15.48 -15.05 14.29
C PHE A 102 15.17 -16.15 15.31
N GLN A 103 16.14 -16.94 15.76
CA GLN A 103 15.93 -18.11 16.62
C GLN A 103 15.08 -17.88 17.89
N ALA A 104 15.12 -16.66 18.43
CA ALA A 104 14.34 -16.27 19.61
C ALA A 104 12.87 -15.90 19.31
N ASN A 105 12.47 -15.86 18.03
CA ASN A 105 11.14 -15.43 17.59
C ASN A 105 10.27 -16.62 17.17
N ASP A 106 8.98 -16.57 17.50
CA ASP A 106 7.99 -17.62 17.19
C ASP A 106 7.96 -18.00 15.69
N ILE A 107 8.14 -17.00 14.79
CA ILE A 107 8.07 -17.22 13.33
C ILE A 107 9.22 -18.09 12.80
N HIS A 108 10.34 -18.20 13.52
CA HIS A 108 11.51 -18.93 13.06
C HIS A 108 11.18 -20.40 12.79
N LYS A 109 10.46 -21.06 13.71
CA LYS A 109 10.03 -22.47 13.54
C LYS A 109 9.13 -22.62 12.31
N LYS A 110 8.19 -21.70 12.12
CA LYS A 110 7.27 -21.71 10.97
C LYS A 110 8.03 -21.57 9.65
N ILE A 111 9.02 -20.69 9.58
CA ILE A 111 9.83 -20.51 8.37
C ILE A 111 10.66 -21.76 8.06
N LEU A 112 11.31 -22.35 9.05
CA LEU A 112 12.08 -23.57 8.82
C LEU A 112 11.18 -24.72 8.33
N GLN A 113 9.96 -24.84 8.86
CA GLN A 113 8.98 -25.81 8.39
C GLN A 113 8.53 -25.54 6.95
N VAL A 114 8.24 -24.28 6.60
CA VAL A 114 7.86 -23.90 5.23
C VAL A 114 8.99 -24.16 4.24
N LEU A 115 10.22 -23.88 4.63
CA LEU A 115 11.39 -24.09 3.79
C LEU A 115 11.70 -25.57 3.59
N ASP A 116 11.48 -26.41 4.61
CA ASP A 116 11.70 -27.86 4.56
C ASP A 116 13.07 -28.22 3.93
N GLY A 117 14.13 -27.61 4.46
CA GLY A 117 15.51 -27.79 3.99
C GLY A 117 15.84 -27.12 2.64
N GLY A 118 14.90 -26.40 2.03
CA GLY A 118 15.11 -25.69 0.77
C GLY A 118 16.18 -24.60 0.88
N VAL A 119 16.99 -24.47 -0.18
CA VAL A 119 18.05 -23.47 -0.27
C VAL A 119 17.47 -22.11 -0.65
N LEU A 120 17.84 -21.07 0.11
CA LEU A 120 17.47 -19.70 -0.19
C LEU A 120 18.37 -19.10 -1.27
N GLU A 121 17.76 -18.55 -2.31
CA GLU A 121 18.40 -17.78 -3.38
C GLU A 121 17.83 -16.36 -3.46
N GLY A 122 18.60 -15.41 -3.99
CA GLY A 122 18.12 -14.06 -4.22
C GLY A 122 17.14 -14.04 -5.40
N ILE A 123 15.89 -13.65 -5.14
CA ILE A 123 14.81 -13.72 -6.15
C ILE A 123 14.39 -12.35 -6.69
N VAL A 124 14.50 -11.30 -5.88
CA VAL A 124 14.09 -9.93 -6.21
C VAL A 124 15.03 -8.98 -5.48
N GLN A 125 15.42 -7.89 -6.13
CA GLN A 125 16.13 -6.79 -5.51
C GLN A 125 15.27 -5.53 -5.54
N THR A 126 15.49 -4.64 -4.57
CA THR A 126 14.94 -3.28 -4.59
C THR A 126 16.05 -2.29 -4.28
N ASP A 127 16.04 -1.16 -4.97
CA ASP A 127 17.01 -0.07 -4.80
C ASP A 127 16.26 1.25 -4.95
N PHE A 128 16.10 1.98 -3.84
CA PHE A 128 15.31 3.22 -3.82
C PHE A 128 15.75 4.17 -2.70
N GLU A 129 15.50 5.45 -2.93
CA GLU A 129 15.56 6.48 -1.90
C GLU A 129 14.21 6.56 -1.20
N ARG A 130 14.25 6.64 0.13
CA ARG A 130 13.10 6.99 0.97
C ARG A 130 13.34 8.34 1.59
N GLU A 131 12.38 9.24 1.46
CA GLU A 131 12.25 10.39 2.35
C GLU A 131 11.14 10.09 3.36
N ALA A 132 11.53 9.85 4.62
CA ALA A 132 10.63 9.51 5.71
C ALA A 132 10.30 10.76 6.53
N LEU A 133 9.02 11.05 6.71
CA LEU A 133 8.53 12.17 7.50
C LEU A 133 7.59 11.69 8.60
N LEU A 134 7.70 12.28 9.80
CA LEU A 134 6.70 12.06 10.84
C LEU A 134 5.62 13.13 10.76
N PHE A 135 4.38 12.67 10.65
CA PHE A 135 3.17 13.47 10.71
C PHE A 135 2.43 13.20 12.04
N GLU A 136 2.11 14.27 12.76
CA GLU A 136 1.40 14.22 14.03
C GLU A 136 0.10 15.04 13.97
N GLN A 137 -1.03 14.36 14.24
CA GLN A 137 -2.33 15.00 14.35
C GLN A 137 -3.24 14.18 15.29
N ASN A 138 -4.02 14.82 16.15
CA ASN A 138 -5.03 14.15 16.99
C ASN A 138 -4.48 12.94 17.78
N GLU A 139 -3.31 13.10 18.41
CA GLU A 139 -2.58 12.02 19.13
C GLU A 139 -2.21 10.80 18.27
N THR A 140 -2.31 10.93 16.95
CA THR A 140 -1.95 9.92 15.96
C THR A 140 -0.67 10.31 15.26
N TRP A 141 0.24 9.34 15.15
CA TRP A 141 1.57 9.47 14.60
C TRP A 141 1.67 8.57 13.38
N ILE A 142 1.93 9.18 12.22
CA ILE A 142 2.01 8.50 10.94
C ILE A 142 3.38 8.78 10.35
N GLU A 143 4.10 7.73 10.00
CA GLU A 143 5.28 7.85 9.14
C GLU A 143 4.79 7.94 7.69
N ILE A 144 5.14 9.02 7.01
CA ILE A 144 4.95 9.20 5.58
C ILE A 144 6.28 8.86 4.91
N ALA A 145 6.31 7.78 4.15
CA ALA A 145 7.47 7.36 3.37
C ALA A 145 7.26 7.68 1.89
N LEU A 146 8.09 8.57 1.38
CA LEU A 146 8.17 8.95 -0.03
C LEU A 146 9.24 8.10 -0.71
N ASP A 147 8.85 7.06 -1.43
CA ASP A 147 9.76 6.09 -2.03
C ASP A 147 9.93 6.32 -3.54
N GLN A 148 11.17 6.48 -3.99
CA GLN A 148 11.52 6.61 -5.42
C GLN A 148 12.72 5.73 -5.78
N GLY A 149 12.54 4.84 -6.76
CA GLY A 149 13.62 3.96 -7.23
C GLY A 149 13.11 2.81 -8.09
N SER A 150 13.59 1.59 -7.86
CA SER A 150 13.28 0.44 -8.71
C SER A 150 13.23 -0.90 -7.98
N ILE A 151 12.36 -1.77 -8.46
CA ILE A 151 12.40 -3.22 -8.27
C ILE A 151 13.21 -3.80 -9.42
N ILE A 152 14.13 -4.72 -9.12
CA ILE A 152 15.09 -5.26 -10.07
C ILE A 152 15.02 -6.79 -10.00
N VAL A 153 14.89 -7.43 -11.15
CA VAL A 153 14.97 -8.89 -11.29
C VAL A 153 15.81 -9.20 -12.51
N ALA A 154 16.98 -9.80 -12.31
CA ALA A 154 17.98 -10.00 -13.36
C ALA A 154 18.25 -8.69 -14.14
N ASP A 155 17.91 -8.66 -15.43
CA ASP A 155 18.05 -7.51 -16.34
C ASP A 155 16.81 -6.61 -16.40
N LYS A 156 15.70 -7.02 -15.76
CA LYS A 156 14.43 -6.28 -15.78
C LYS A 156 14.32 -5.32 -14.60
N LYS A 157 13.66 -4.17 -14.85
CA LYS A 157 13.31 -3.19 -13.83
C LYS A 157 11.84 -2.80 -13.87
N SER A 158 11.28 -2.52 -12.71
CA SER A 158 9.97 -1.88 -12.53
C SER A 158 10.12 -0.68 -11.60
N PRO A 159 9.53 0.48 -11.90
CA PRO A 159 9.66 1.66 -11.06
C PRO A 159 9.04 1.46 -9.68
N ILE A 160 9.65 2.08 -8.68
CA ILE A 160 9.06 2.38 -7.37
C ILE A 160 8.83 3.89 -7.36
N LEU A 161 7.56 4.29 -7.29
CA LEU A 161 7.16 5.67 -7.07
C LEU A 161 5.88 5.62 -6.22
N GLU A 162 6.04 5.67 -4.91
CA GLU A 162 4.94 5.44 -3.98
C GLU A 162 5.03 6.31 -2.72
N VAL A 163 3.85 6.65 -2.20
CA VAL A 163 3.66 7.21 -0.86
C VAL A 163 3.13 6.09 0.03
N GLU A 164 3.91 5.71 1.04
CA GLU A 164 3.49 4.78 2.09
C GLU A 164 3.13 5.58 3.35
N LEU A 165 1.96 5.30 3.95
CA LEU A 165 1.54 5.85 5.23
C LEU A 165 1.55 4.71 6.24
N GLU A 166 2.36 4.78 7.29
CA GLU A 166 2.46 3.75 8.33
C GLU A 166 2.02 4.31 9.69
N LEU A 167 1.07 3.64 10.34
CA LEU A 167 0.59 4.03 11.67
C LEU A 167 1.60 3.62 12.73
N LYS A 168 2.28 4.60 13.34
CA LYS A 168 3.20 4.35 14.47
C LYS A 168 2.46 4.34 15.80
N LYS A 169 1.43 5.18 15.93
CA LYS A 169 0.59 5.31 17.14
C LYS A 169 -0.75 5.95 16.77
N GLY A 170 -1.82 5.58 17.48
CA GLY A 170 -3.10 6.27 17.39
C GLY A 170 -4.13 5.48 16.58
N LYS A 171 -4.97 6.18 15.82
CA LYS A 171 -6.12 5.58 15.14
C LYS A 171 -5.85 5.39 13.65
N ALA A 172 -6.11 4.18 13.13
CA ALA A 172 -6.08 3.90 11.69
C ALA A 172 -6.98 4.86 10.89
N ALA A 173 -8.00 5.43 11.54
CA ALA A 173 -8.88 6.46 11.02
C ALA A 173 -8.15 7.67 10.43
N GLU A 174 -7.15 8.16 11.16
CA GLU A 174 -6.41 9.36 10.79
C GLU A 174 -5.44 9.05 9.64
N LEU A 175 -4.88 7.83 9.62
CA LEU A 175 -4.06 7.35 8.50
C LEU A 175 -4.87 7.29 7.21
N LEU A 176 -6.08 6.73 7.26
CA LEU A 176 -6.97 6.71 6.10
C LEU A 176 -7.42 8.12 5.70
N SER A 177 -7.64 9.02 6.67
CA SER A 177 -7.98 10.43 6.40
C SER A 177 -6.85 11.17 5.68
N LEU A 178 -5.60 10.88 6.03
CA LEU A 178 -4.45 11.45 5.35
C LEU A 178 -4.31 10.88 3.93
N GLY A 179 -4.43 9.56 3.77
CA GLY A 179 -4.41 8.93 2.44
C GLY A 179 -5.52 9.44 1.53
N ALA A 180 -6.70 9.67 2.11
CA ALA A 180 -7.84 10.31 1.48
C ALA A 180 -7.51 11.71 0.96
N GLN A 181 -6.97 12.55 1.83
CA GLN A 181 -6.59 13.90 1.49
C GLN A 181 -5.57 13.91 0.34
N LEU A 182 -4.57 13.03 0.36
CA LEU A 182 -3.55 12.96 -0.68
C LEU A 182 -4.12 12.49 -2.01
N ALA A 183 -4.92 11.42 -2.03
CA ALA A 183 -5.51 10.92 -3.26
C ALA A 183 -6.51 11.94 -3.87
N GLY A 184 -7.22 12.72 -3.07
CA GLY A 184 -8.07 13.80 -3.58
C GLY A 184 -7.32 14.95 -4.26
N GLN A 185 -6.01 15.10 -4.02
CA GLN A 185 -5.18 16.18 -4.59
C GLN A 185 -4.30 15.72 -5.75
N PHE A 186 -3.98 14.44 -5.84
CA PHE A 186 -2.97 13.91 -6.75
C PHE A 186 -3.40 12.60 -7.42
N PRO A 187 -2.85 12.26 -8.61
CA PRO A 187 -3.03 10.98 -9.30
C PRO A 187 -2.41 9.81 -8.52
N LEU A 188 -3.02 9.45 -7.39
CA LEU A 188 -2.59 8.35 -6.54
C LEU A 188 -3.55 7.18 -6.70
N ARG A 189 -3.01 5.96 -6.82
CA ARG A 189 -3.77 4.71 -6.83
C ARG A 189 -3.42 3.88 -5.62
N ILE A 190 -4.42 3.27 -4.98
CA ILE A 190 -4.16 2.31 -3.91
C ILE A 190 -3.39 1.11 -4.46
N GLU A 191 -2.22 0.83 -3.91
CA GLU A 191 -1.36 -0.27 -4.34
C GLU A 191 -1.40 -1.40 -3.30
N SER A 192 -2.16 -2.45 -3.61
CA SER A 192 -2.24 -3.65 -2.76
C SER A 192 -1.07 -4.61 -2.96
N LYS A 193 -0.23 -4.41 -3.99
CA LYS A 193 0.90 -5.31 -4.28
C LYS A 193 2.14 -4.86 -3.53
N SER A 194 2.73 -5.78 -2.77
CA SER A 194 4.04 -5.53 -2.15
C SER A 194 5.12 -5.36 -3.22
N LYS A 195 6.24 -4.73 -2.86
CA LYS A 195 7.43 -4.62 -3.74
C LYS A 195 7.92 -6.02 -4.18
N LEU A 196 7.89 -7.01 -3.27
CA LEU A 196 8.20 -8.41 -3.58
C LEU A 196 7.24 -9.00 -4.62
N PHE A 197 5.92 -8.84 -4.44
CA PHE A 197 4.94 -9.41 -5.36
C PHE A 197 5.04 -8.80 -6.77
N ARG A 198 5.27 -7.49 -6.87
CA ARG A 198 5.59 -6.81 -8.13
C ARG A 198 6.87 -7.37 -8.77
N GLY A 199 7.90 -7.66 -7.97
CA GLY A 199 9.10 -8.36 -8.44
C GLY A 199 8.83 -9.77 -8.96
N LEU A 200 8.00 -10.57 -8.28
CA LEU A 200 7.61 -11.89 -8.76
C LEU A 200 6.82 -11.83 -10.08
N ILE A 201 5.95 -10.83 -10.27
CA ILE A 201 5.29 -10.58 -11.55
C ILE A 201 6.33 -10.23 -12.63
N LEU A 202 7.26 -9.32 -12.32
CA LEU A 202 8.35 -8.93 -13.24
C LEU A 202 9.23 -10.12 -13.65
N ALA A 203 9.44 -11.07 -12.73
CA ALA A 203 10.14 -12.32 -12.95
C ALA A 203 9.35 -13.35 -13.81
N GLY A 204 8.06 -13.10 -14.09
CA GLY A 204 7.16 -14.08 -14.73
C GLY A 204 6.75 -15.23 -13.81
N ARG A 205 6.98 -15.09 -12.50
CA ARG A 205 6.78 -16.11 -11.46
C ARG A 205 5.41 -15.99 -10.78
N ALA A 206 4.82 -14.80 -10.80
CA ALA A 206 3.45 -14.55 -10.38
C ALA A 206 2.62 -13.94 -11.52
N LYS A 207 1.30 -14.11 -11.44
CA LYS A 207 0.35 -13.42 -12.32
C LYS A 207 -0.48 -12.45 -11.49
N GLU A 208 -0.85 -11.34 -12.09
CA GLU A 208 -1.88 -10.49 -11.51
C GLU A 208 -3.16 -11.30 -11.36
N LYS A 209 -3.75 -11.23 -10.17
CA LYS A 209 -5.09 -11.71 -9.91
C LYS A 209 -5.96 -10.47 -9.64
N PRO A 210 -7.23 -10.48 -10.07
CA PRO A 210 -8.21 -9.51 -9.60
C PRO A 210 -8.18 -9.50 -8.06
N ILE A 211 -8.44 -8.35 -7.46
CA ILE A 211 -8.33 -8.14 -6.01
C ILE A 211 -9.32 -9.06 -5.31
N SER A 212 -8.83 -10.20 -4.82
CA SER A 212 -9.66 -11.32 -4.37
C SER A 212 -10.12 -11.21 -2.92
N PHE A 213 -9.88 -10.07 -2.26
CA PHE A 213 -10.09 -9.91 -0.81
C PHE A 213 -11.34 -9.10 -0.46
N LEU A 214 -11.96 -8.46 -1.45
CA LEU A 214 -13.21 -7.73 -1.32
C LEU A 214 -14.14 -8.31 -2.38
N ASP A 215 -15.16 -9.04 -1.97
CA ASP A 215 -16.25 -9.40 -2.89
C ASP A 215 -17.35 -8.34 -2.83
N SER A 216 -18.30 -8.43 -3.75
CA SER A 216 -19.42 -7.49 -3.85
C SER A 216 -20.38 -7.51 -2.65
N SER A 217 -20.18 -8.42 -1.68
CA SER A 217 -20.91 -8.45 -0.40
C SER A 217 -20.30 -7.51 0.65
N ASN A 218 -19.04 -7.09 0.48
CA ASN A 218 -18.40 -6.11 1.32
C ASN A 218 -18.51 -4.72 0.68
N PRO A 219 -19.12 -3.72 1.33
CA PRO A 219 -19.28 -2.41 0.71
C PRO A 219 -17.93 -1.70 0.43
N LEU A 220 -16.84 -2.06 1.11
CA LEU A 220 -15.49 -1.55 0.85
C LEU A 220 -15.00 -1.91 -0.56
N TYR A 221 -15.53 -2.98 -1.15
CA TYR A 221 -15.29 -3.34 -2.55
C TYR A 221 -15.62 -2.16 -3.47
N TYR A 222 -16.82 -1.61 -3.36
CA TYR A 222 -17.29 -0.56 -4.25
C TYR A 222 -16.50 0.75 -4.06
N VAL A 223 -16.12 1.07 -2.83
CA VAL A 223 -15.28 2.24 -2.56
C VAL A 223 -13.91 2.07 -3.20
N TYR A 224 -13.28 0.90 -3.03
CA TYR A 224 -12.01 0.61 -3.66
C TYR A 224 -12.09 0.68 -5.20
N GLU A 225 -13.09 0.04 -5.80
CA GLU A 225 -13.29 0.04 -7.26
C GLU A 225 -13.49 1.45 -7.80
N LEU A 226 -14.24 2.31 -7.09
CA LEU A 226 -14.40 3.70 -7.49
C LEU A 226 -13.08 4.47 -7.38
N LEU A 227 -12.32 4.27 -6.30
CA LEU A 227 -11.01 4.92 -6.16
C LEU A 227 -10.05 4.49 -7.26
N ASP A 228 -9.99 3.19 -7.58
CA ASP A 228 -9.13 2.68 -8.65
C ASP A 228 -9.53 3.25 -10.02
N LEU A 229 -10.82 3.26 -10.35
CA LEU A 229 -11.32 3.86 -11.60
C LEU A 229 -10.99 5.34 -11.69
N ILE A 230 -11.26 6.08 -10.62
CA ILE A 230 -10.95 7.51 -10.61
C ILE A 230 -9.43 7.71 -10.77
N SER A 231 -8.58 6.93 -10.11
CA SER A 231 -7.12 7.03 -10.28
C SER A 231 -6.69 6.81 -11.74
N GLN A 232 -7.27 5.83 -12.44
CA GLN A 232 -7.00 5.56 -13.86
C GLN A 232 -7.41 6.74 -14.76
N GLU A 233 -8.56 7.37 -14.47
CA GLU A 233 -9.01 8.56 -15.18
C GLU A 233 -8.08 9.78 -14.98
N TRP A 234 -7.28 9.85 -13.89
CA TRP A 234 -6.31 10.95 -13.74
C TRP A 234 -5.27 10.93 -14.84
N THR A 235 -4.81 9.72 -15.16
CA THR A 235 -3.62 9.55 -15.99
C THR A 235 -3.92 9.48 -17.46
N GLU A 236 -5.12 9.04 -17.84
CA GLU A 236 -5.38 8.71 -19.24
C GLU A 236 -6.07 9.84 -20.01
N GLU A 237 -6.43 10.96 -19.36
CA GLU A 237 -7.30 12.03 -19.91
C GLU A 237 -8.54 11.47 -20.64
N LYS A 238 -8.95 10.24 -20.28
CA LYS A 238 -10.03 9.54 -20.96
C LYS A 238 -11.37 10.13 -20.56
N GLN A 239 -12.31 10.06 -21.49
CA GLN A 239 -13.70 10.39 -21.22
C GLN A 239 -14.24 9.40 -20.19
N VAL A 240 -14.77 9.94 -19.10
CA VAL A 240 -15.36 9.17 -17.99
C VAL A 240 -16.39 8.19 -18.55
N ASP A 241 -16.22 6.88 -18.29
CA ASP A 241 -17.32 5.94 -18.48
C ASP A 241 -18.28 6.09 -17.29
N SER A 242 -19.26 6.96 -17.46
CA SER A 242 -20.27 7.22 -16.43
C SER A 242 -21.05 5.95 -16.09
N ARG A 243 -21.20 4.99 -17.02
CA ARG A 243 -21.96 3.75 -16.75
C ARG A 243 -21.25 2.88 -15.74
N GLN A 244 -19.93 2.76 -15.85
CA GLN A 244 -19.15 1.97 -14.90
C GLN A 244 -19.18 2.59 -13.50
N HIS A 245 -19.00 3.91 -13.41
CA HIS A 245 -19.13 4.65 -12.15
C HIS A 245 -20.51 4.52 -11.52
N LEU A 246 -21.58 4.70 -12.31
CA LEU A 246 -22.96 4.56 -11.83
C LEU A 246 -23.25 3.15 -11.33
N LYS A 247 -22.75 2.12 -12.02
CA LYS A 247 -22.91 0.72 -11.59
C LYS A 247 -22.30 0.49 -10.20
N ILE A 248 -21.10 1.00 -9.96
CA ILE A 248 -20.39 0.78 -8.70
C ILE A 248 -21.00 1.66 -7.59
N LEU A 249 -21.37 2.91 -7.89
CA LEU A 249 -22.12 3.79 -6.97
C LEU A 249 -23.46 3.19 -6.55
N ALA A 250 -24.22 2.62 -7.47
CA ALA A 250 -25.49 1.96 -7.17
C ALA A 250 -25.27 0.77 -6.21
N GLY A 251 -24.19 0.02 -6.42
CA GLY A 251 -23.75 -1.02 -5.50
C GLY A 251 -23.47 -0.47 -4.10
N LEU A 252 -22.69 0.59 -3.97
CA LEU A 252 -22.41 1.24 -2.68
C LEU A 252 -23.67 1.80 -2.00
N LEU A 253 -24.56 2.46 -2.74
CA LEU A 253 -25.84 2.99 -2.26
C LEU A 253 -26.81 1.89 -1.79
N SER A 254 -26.66 0.65 -2.27
CA SER A 254 -27.44 -0.48 -1.75
C SER A 254 -27.12 -0.82 -0.29
N TYR A 255 -25.93 -0.43 0.19
CA TYR A 255 -25.50 -0.63 1.58
C TYR A 255 -25.71 0.59 2.48
N ARG A 256 -26.33 1.68 1.99
CA ARG A 256 -26.44 2.97 2.70
C ARG A 256 -27.01 2.90 4.12
N GLN A 257 -27.93 1.96 4.41
CA GLN A 257 -28.47 1.78 5.76
C GLN A 257 -27.44 1.24 6.77
N GLN A 258 -26.38 0.60 6.27
CA GLN A 258 -25.29 0.02 7.06
C GLN A 258 -24.09 0.97 7.15
N ILE A 259 -24.12 2.13 6.47
CA ILE A 259 -22.97 3.04 6.38
C ILE A 259 -23.38 4.47 6.74
N ILE A 260 -22.85 4.96 7.86
CA ILE A 260 -23.18 6.28 8.41
C ILE A 260 -22.57 7.39 7.53
N GLY A 261 -23.37 8.40 7.20
CA GLY A 261 -22.91 9.63 6.52
C GLY A 261 -22.77 9.51 5.00
N VAL A 262 -23.32 8.48 4.39
CA VAL A 262 -23.09 8.15 2.97
C VAL A 262 -24.23 8.59 2.05
N GLU A 263 -25.45 8.70 2.60
CA GLU A 263 -26.66 8.68 1.78
C GLU A 263 -26.88 9.96 0.96
N ILE A 264 -26.64 11.15 1.52
CA ILE A 264 -26.94 12.41 0.81
C ILE A 264 -25.88 12.71 -0.25
N GLU A 265 -24.59 12.70 0.09
CA GLU A 265 -23.53 13.08 -0.85
C GLU A 265 -23.36 12.08 -2.00
N LEU A 266 -23.42 10.77 -1.75
CA LEU A 266 -23.36 9.79 -2.85
C LEU A 266 -24.57 9.90 -3.76
N GLN A 267 -25.75 10.17 -3.22
CA GLN A 267 -26.95 10.33 -4.03
C GLN A 267 -26.86 11.58 -4.90
N GLU A 268 -26.32 12.68 -4.39
CA GLU A 268 -26.02 13.87 -5.18
C GLU A 268 -25.04 13.57 -6.32
N ILE A 269 -23.95 12.85 -6.03
CA ILE A 269 -22.95 12.48 -7.03
C ILE A 269 -23.58 11.55 -8.09
N TYR A 270 -24.32 10.53 -7.64
CA TYR A 270 -25.02 9.59 -8.52
C TYR A 270 -25.97 10.32 -9.45
N ASN A 271 -26.83 11.20 -8.91
CA ASN A 271 -27.79 11.97 -9.70
C ASN A 271 -27.08 12.87 -10.71
N LYS A 272 -26.07 13.63 -10.28
CA LYS A 272 -25.32 14.55 -11.15
C LYS A 272 -24.61 13.80 -12.28
N LEU A 273 -23.98 12.67 -11.96
CA LEU A 273 -23.31 11.83 -12.95
C LEU A 273 -24.30 11.20 -13.92
N ASN A 274 -25.46 10.75 -13.43
CA ASN A 274 -26.53 10.15 -14.23
C ASN A 274 -27.18 11.17 -15.18
N GLU A 275 -27.38 12.40 -14.72
CA GLU A 275 -28.01 13.48 -15.51
C GLU A 275 -27.05 14.07 -16.55
N THR A 276 -25.80 14.31 -16.17
CA THR A 276 -24.89 15.14 -16.98
C THR A 276 -23.75 14.36 -17.63
N GLY A 277 -23.51 13.12 -17.21
CA GLY A 277 -22.30 12.36 -17.54
C GLY A 277 -21.02 12.98 -16.98
N LYS A 278 -21.14 13.97 -16.09
CA LYS A 278 -20.03 14.76 -15.54
C LYS A 278 -20.09 14.77 -14.02
N TYR A 279 -18.93 14.88 -13.40
CA TYR A 279 -18.82 15.01 -11.95
C TYR A 279 -17.64 15.93 -11.59
N ASP A 280 -17.71 16.53 -10.41
CA ASP A 280 -16.54 17.21 -9.84
C ASP A 280 -15.67 16.14 -9.19
N ARG A 281 -14.50 15.92 -9.78
CA ARG A 281 -13.65 14.82 -9.40
C ARG A 281 -13.01 14.96 -8.04
N GLN A 282 -12.55 16.16 -7.69
CA GLN A 282 -11.97 16.40 -6.37
C GLN A 282 -13.04 16.24 -5.29
N LYS A 283 -14.24 16.81 -5.50
CA LYS A 283 -15.37 16.64 -4.56
C LYS A 283 -15.76 15.16 -4.45
N TYR A 284 -15.84 14.45 -5.56
CA TYR A 284 -16.23 13.03 -5.56
C TYR A 284 -15.20 12.15 -4.84
N MET A 285 -13.91 12.32 -5.14
CA MET A 285 -12.83 11.60 -4.44
C MET A 285 -12.87 11.87 -2.95
N PHE A 286 -13.01 13.14 -2.55
CA PHE A 286 -13.08 13.50 -1.15
C PHE A 286 -14.24 12.77 -0.43
N SER A 287 -15.45 12.81 -0.98
CA SER A 287 -16.62 12.12 -0.42
C SER A 287 -16.40 10.60 -0.33
N LEU A 288 -15.91 9.95 -1.39
CA LEU A 288 -15.64 8.51 -1.37
C LEU A 288 -14.63 8.11 -0.32
N LEU A 289 -13.62 8.94 -0.10
CA LEU A 289 -12.60 8.65 0.89
C LEU A 289 -13.10 8.89 2.33
N GLN A 290 -14.00 9.85 2.55
CA GLN A 290 -14.71 9.98 3.84
C GLN A 290 -15.60 8.77 4.12
N ILE A 291 -16.29 8.28 3.10
CA ILE A 291 -17.10 7.05 3.20
C ILE A 291 -16.19 5.86 3.51
N TRP A 292 -15.06 5.75 2.81
CA TRP A 292 -14.07 4.71 3.05
C TRP A 292 -13.60 4.68 4.51
N LYS A 293 -13.23 5.86 5.03
CA LYS A 293 -12.84 6.08 6.42
C LYS A 293 -13.92 5.57 7.37
N ASN A 294 -15.19 5.94 7.16
CA ASN A 294 -16.30 5.57 8.05
C ASN A 294 -16.64 4.07 8.01
N MET A 295 -16.20 3.33 6.98
CA MET A 295 -16.52 1.91 6.81
C MET A 295 -15.46 0.97 7.37
N ILE A 296 -14.21 1.41 7.46
CA ILE A 296 -13.11 0.60 8.01
C ILE A 296 -13.06 0.69 9.55
N LEU A 297 -13.67 1.73 10.14
CA LEU A 297 -13.64 2.05 11.57
C LEU A 297 -14.93 1.66 12.28
#